data_AF-W7PSV5-F1
#
_entry.id   AF-W7PSV5-F1
#
_cell.length_a   1.000
_cell.length_b   1.000
_cell.length_c   1.000
_cell.angle_alpha   90.00
_cell.angle_beta   90.00
_cell.angle_gamma   90.00
#
_symmetry.space_group_name_H-M   'P 1'
#
loop_
_entity.id
_entity.type
_entity.pdbx_description
1 polymer ?
#
loop_
_entity_poly.entity_id
_entity_poly.type
_entity_poly.pdbx_seq_one_letter_code
_entity_poly.pdbx_strand_id
1 'polypeptide(L)'
;MPDIVVMFFLLGLLAGIVKSDLNIPKAAYDTLSLLLMLTIGLKGGMALYGNLRWSLLPELLAVAALGALIPIVLMPVLRRLVRLSPADSASIAAHYGSVSAGTFAVALAFAEGRNMPIGAEVTLYLVMMELPAIMVAIALYRRHKGSDSGEALQGIWHETLTNRGVILLAGGAVIGACTAPW
;
A
#
# COMPACT_ATOMS: atom_id res chain seq x y z
N MET A 1 25.51 -10.01 -12.44
CA MET A 1 24.60 -11.16 -12.62
C MET A 1 23.20 -10.60 -12.88
N PRO A 2 22.39 -11.20 -13.78
CA PRO A 2 21.01 -10.76 -13.98
C PRO A 2 20.20 -10.89 -12.68
N ASP A 3 19.39 -9.87 -12.39
CA ASP A 3 18.56 -9.82 -11.19
C ASP A 3 17.41 -10.82 -11.27
N ILE A 4 17.23 -11.65 -10.23
CA ILE A 4 16.24 -12.75 -10.22
C ILE A 4 14.82 -12.20 -10.43
N VAL A 5 14.49 -11.05 -9.86
CA VAL A 5 13.15 -10.47 -9.98
C VAL A 5 12.90 -9.99 -11.41
N VAL A 6 13.90 -9.35 -12.02
CA VAL A 6 13.83 -8.93 -13.43
C VAL A 6 13.68 -10.15 -14.34
N MET A 7 14.36 -11.26 -14.05
CA MET A 7 14.24 -12.49 -14.84
C MET A 7 12.85 -13.12 -14.73
N PHE A 8 12.22 -13.13 -13.54
CA PHE A 8 10.84 -13.60 -13.39
C PHE A 8 9.83 -12.69 -14.12
N PHE A 9 10.04 -11.37 -14.12
CA PHE A 9 9.22 -10.46 -14.91
C PHE A 9 9.34 -10.74 -16.40
N LEU A 10 10.58 -10.91 -16.91
CA LEU A 10 10.81 -11.26 -18.32
C LEU A 10 10.21 -12.61 -18.68
N LEU A 11 10.30 -13.61 -17.80
CA LEU A 11 9.65 -14.90 -17.99
C LEU A 11 8.14 -14.74 -18.12
N GLY A 12 7.50 -13.98 -17.23
CA GLY A 12 6.06 -13.70 -17.30
C GLY A 12 5.66 -12.98 -18.58
N LEU A 13 6.44 -11.98 -19.01
CA LEU A 13 6.24 -11.26 -20.27
C LEU A 13 6.35 -12.21 -21.47
N LEU A 14 7.40 -13.02 -21.53
CA LEU A 14 7.61 -14.00 -22.60
C LEU A 14 6.50 -15.05 -22.60
N ALA A 15 6.12 -15.58 -21.43
CA ALA A 15 5.02 -16.52 -21.28
C ALA A 15 3.69 -15.94 -21.80
N GLY A 16 3.41 -14.66 -21.53
CA GLY A 16 2.25 -13.96 -22.07
C GLY A 16 2.32 -13.78 -23.59
N ILE A 17 3.48 -13.41 -24.14
CA ILE A 17 3.68 -13.21 -25.59
C ILE A 17 3.50 -14.52 -26.36
N VAL A 18 4.07 -15.63 -25.85
CA VAL A 18 3.94 -16.95 -26.48
C VAL A 18 2.61 -17.64 -26.17
N LYS A 19 1.69 -16.94 -25.47
CA LYS A 19 0.37 -17.45 -25.04
C LYS A 19 0.48 -18.78 -24.28
N SER A 20 1.47 -18.88 -23.40
CA SER A 20 1.64 -20.04 -22.51
C SER A 20 0.39 -20.24 -21.66
N ASP A 21 0.05 -21.49 -21.37
CA ASP A 21 -0.98 -21.86 -20.38
C ASP A 21 -0.55 -21.58 -18.93
N LEU A 22 0.40 -20.65 -18.73
CA LEU A 22 0.89 -20.20 -17.43
C LEU A 22 -0.16 -19.28 -16.80
N ASN A 23 -1.31 -19.84 -16.47
CA ASN A 23 -2.40 -19.14 -15.82
C ASN A 23 -2.36 -19.47 -14.32
N ILE A 24 -2.08 -18.48 -13.49
CA ILE A 24 -2.11 -18.65 -12.04
C ILE A 24 -3.57 -18.61 -11.61
N PRO A 25 -4.12 -19.66 -10.97
CA PRO A 25 -5.48 -19.65 -10.50
C PRO A 25 -5.73 -18.45 -9.58
N LYS A 26 -6.85 -17.75 -9.75
CA LYS A 26 -7.20 -16.57 -8.95
C LYS A 26 -7.10 -16.83 -7.44
N ALA A 27 -7.56 -18.00 -6.99
CA ALA A 27 -7.46 -18.39 -5.59
C ALA A 27 -6.01 -18.42 -5.07
N ALA A 28 -5.06 -18.92 -5.87
CA ALA A 28 -3.65 -18.94 -5.51
C ALA A 28 -3.08 -17.52 -5.43
N TYR A 29 -3.44 -16.64 -6.38
CA TYR A 29 -3.04 -15.24 -6.37
C TYR A 29 -3.54 -14.51 -5.11
N ASP A 30 -4.82 -14.69 -4.77
CA ASP A 30 -5.43 -14.09 -3.59
C ASP A 30 -4.75 -14.58 -2.30
N THR A 31 -4.51 -15.89 -2.16
CA THR A 31 -3.80 -16.46 -1.01
C THR A 31 -2.38 -15.90 -0.86
N LEU A 32 -1.61 -15.86 -1.96
CA LEU A 32 -0.25 -15.31 -1.95
C LEU A 32 -0.25 -13.82 -1.58
N SER A 33 -1.20 -13.05 -2.10
CA SER A 33 -1.33 -11.62 -1.78
C SER A 33 -1.65 -11.39 -0.30
N LEU A 34 -2.58 -12.16 0.27
CA LEU A 34 -2.92 -12.07 1.70
C LEU A 34 -1.72 -12.44 2.58
N LEU A 35 -1.01 -13.52 2.24
CA LEU A 35 0.18 -13.95 2.97
C LEU A 35 1.30 -12.90 2.88
N LEU A 36 1.50 -12.28 1.71
CA LEU A 36 2.45 -11.21 1.50
C LEU A 36 2.13 -10.00 2.39
N MET A 37 0.88 -9.52 2.37
CA MET A 37 0.45 -8.38 3.18
C MET A 37 0.61 -8.65 4.68
N LEU A 38 0.23 -9.84 5.15
CA LEU A 38 0.44 -10.24 6.54
C LEU A 38 1.93 -10.29 6.92
N THR A 39 2.76 -10.88 6.07
CA THR A 39 4.21 -11.05 6.32
C THR A 39 4.91 -9.69 6.38
N ILE A 40 4.56 -8.79 5.46
CA ILE A 40 5.05 -7.40 5.47
C ILE A 40 4.60 -6.70 6.74
N GLY A 41 3.31 -6.78 7.09
CA GLY A 41 2.79 -6.23 8.35
C GLY A 41 3.59 -6.72 9.56
N LEU A 42 3.74 -8.03 9.71
CA LEU A 42 4.52 -8.65 10.79
C LEU A 42 5.97 -8.15 10.84
N LYS A 43 6.67 -8.12 9.71
CA LYS A 43 8.04 -7.58 9.63
C LYS A 43 8.11 -6.12 10.09
N GLY A 44 7.16 -5.28 9.66
CA GLY A 44 7.08 -3.88 10.09
C GLY A 44 6.77 -3.73 11.59
N GLY A 45 5.95 -4.62 12.14
CA GLY A 45 5.69 -4.68 13.58
C GLY A 45 6.91 -5.05 14.39
N MET A 46 7.60 -6.13 14.00
CA MET A 46 8.82 -6.59 14.69
C MET A 46 9.91 -5.53 14.68
N ALA A 47 10.01 -4.74 13.60
CA ALA A 47 10.91 -3.61 13.49
C ALA A 47 10.68 -2.52 14.57
N LEU A 48 9.46 -2.38 15.08
CA LEU A 48 9.13 -1.44 16.16
C LEU A 48 9.56 -1.93 17.54
N TYR A 49 9.71 -3.24 17.71
CA TYR A 49 10.06 -3.83 18.99
C TYR A 49 11.47 -3.44 19.41
N GLY A 50 11.60 -2.79 20.57
CA GLY A 50 12.89 -2.33 21.11
C GLY A 50 13.54 -1.15 20.36
N ASN A 51 13.05 -0.77 19.18
CA ASN A 51 13.56 0.33 18.36
C ASN A 51 12.62 1.53 18.28
N LEU A 52 11.59 1.58 19.14
CA LEU A 52 10.64 2.68 19.17
C LEU A 52 11.32 3.98 19.66
N ARG A 53 11.73 4.81 18.70
CA ARG A 53 12.33 6.13 18.97
C ARG A 53 11.27 7.21 18.78
N TRP A 54 11.26 8.22 19.65
CA TRP A 54 10.38 9.38 19.48
C TRP A 54 10.61 10.14 18.17
N SER A 55 11.79 10.00 17.57
CA SER A 55 12.11 10.55 16.24
C SER A 55 11.35 9.87 15.09
N LEU A 56 10.83 8.65 15.29
CA LEU A 56 10.11 7.91 14.25
C LEU A 56 8.72 8.49 13.99
N LEU A 57 8.07 9.04 15.02
CA LEU A 57 6.72 9.58 14.91
C LEU A 57 6.59 10.70 13.86
N PRO A 58 7.45 11.75 13.83
CA PRO A 58 7.36 12.77 12.79
C PRO A 58 7.65 12.23 11.38
N GLU A 59 8.49 11.20 11.23
CA GLU A 59 8.72 10.56 9.92
C GLU A 59 7.48 9.83 9.43
N LEU A 60 6.85 9.01 10.29
CA LEU A 60 5.61 8.30 9.94
C LEU A 60 4.48 9.27 9.60
N LEU A 61 4.35 10.37 10.35
CA LEU A 61 3.38 11.42 10.06
C LEU A 61 3.66 12.13 8.73
N ALA A 62 4.93 12.40 8.41
CA ALA A 62 5.30 13.00 7.13
C ALA A 62 4.97 12.07 5.95
N VAL A 63 5.24 10.77 6.09
CA VAL A 63 4.90 9.74 5.09
C VAL A 63 3.39 9.59 4.93
N ALA A 64 2.65 9.56 6.04
CA ALA A 64 1.19 9.52 6.01
C ALA A 64 0.59 10.78 5.35
N ALA A 65 1.15 11.96 5.66
CA ALA A 65 0.76 13.22 5.04
C ALA A 65 1.05 13.20 3.53
N LEU A 66 2.16 12.61 3.09
CA LEU A 66 2.46 12.44 1.67
C LEU A 66 1.41 11.56 0.97
N GLY A 67 1.04 10.42 1.57
CA GLY A 67 -0.03 9.55 1.06
C GLY A 67 -1.37 10.28 0.94
N ALA A 68 -1.72 11.11 1.92
CA ALA A 68 -2.93 11.96 1.89
C ALA A 68 -2.84 13.10 0.87
N LEU A 69 -1.66 13.69 0.68
CA LEU A 69 -1.46 14.85 -0.18
C LEU A 69 -1.61 14.50 -1.66
N ILE A 70 -1.17 13.30 -2.07
CA ILE A 70 -1.21 12.89 -3.48
C ILE A 70 -2.65 12.94 -4.03
N PRO A 71 -3.68 12.32 -3.40
CA PRO A 71 -5.05 12.45 -3.88
C PRO A 71 -5.59 13.88 -3.89
N ILE A 72 -5.20 14.72 -2.90
CA ILE A 72 -5.62 16.13 -2.81
C ILE A 72 -5.15 16.92 -4.02
N VAL A 73 -3.92 16.68 -4.46
CA VAL A 73 -3.32 17.38 -5.61
C VAL A 73 -3.77 16.76 -6.93
N LEU A 74 -3.82 15.42 -7.00
CA LEU A 74 -4.04 14.71 -8.25
C LEU A 74 -5.50 14.73 -8.69
N MET A 75 -6.47 14.63 -7.78
CA MET A 75 -7.88 14.59 -8.16
C MET A 75 -8.35 15.88 -8.86
N PRO A 76 -8.02 17.11 -8.40
CA PRO A 76 -8.32 18.34 -9.14
C PRO A 76 -7.68 18.39 -10.53
N VAL A 77 -6.45 17.90 -10.68
CA VAL A 77 -5.74 17.82 -11.96
C VAL A 77 -6.48 16.90 -12.93
N LEU A 78 -6.82 15.68 -12.49
CA LEU A 78 -7.57 14.71 -13.30
C LEU A 78 -8.95 15.23 -13.69
N ARG A 79 -9.62 15.95 -12.80
CA ARG A 79 -10.94 16.52 -13.07
C ARG A 79 -10.92 17.72 -14.00
N ARG A 80 -9.94 18.62 -13.85
CA ARG A 80 -9.94 19.90 -14.58
C ARG A 80 -9.18 19.82 -15.90
N LEU A 81 -8.03 19.14 -15.92
CA LEU A 81 -7.18 19.04 -17.10
C LEU A 81 -7.55 17.83 -17.96
N VAL A 82 -7.72 16.65 -17.34
CA VAL A 82 -8.05 15.40 -18.06
C VAL A 82 -9.57 15.24 -18.26
N ARG A 83 -10.39 15.96 -17.47
CA ARG A 83 -11.86 15.96 -17.54
C ARG A 83 -12.52 14.61 -17.26
N LEU A 84 -11.93 13.83 -16.35
CA LEU A 84 -12.48 12.55 -15.92
C LEU A 84 -13.69 12.71 -14.97
N SER A 85 -14.49 11.66 -14.86
CA SER A 85 -15.59 11.61 -13.89
C SER A 85 -15.07 11.72 -12.45
N PRO A 86 -15.89 12.14 -11.47
CA PRO A 86 -15.49 12.18 -10.06
C PRO A 86 -15.02 10.81 -9.54
N ALA A 87 -15.69 9.74 -9.97
CA ALA A 87 -15.38 8.38 -9.56
C ALA A 87 -14.03 7.92 -10.11
N ASP A 88 -13.80 8.10 -11.42
CA ASP A 88 -12.54 7.70 -12.05
C ASP A 88 -11.38 8.54 -11.53
N SER A 89 -11.59 9.85 -11.35
CA SER A 89 -10.57 10.74 -10.80
C SER A 89 -10.17 10.33 -9.38
N ALA A 90 -11.15 9.99 -8.54
CA ALA A 90 -10.88 9.54 -7.18
C ALA A 90 -10.21 8.16 -7.16
N SER A 91 -10.62 7.24 -8.02
CA SER A 91 -10.02 5.91 -8.15
C SER A 91 -8.55 6.00 -8.56
N ILE A 92 -8.23 6.80 -9.58
CA ILE A 92 -6.84 7.01 -10.03
C ILE A 92 -6.04 7.76 -8.96
N ALA A 93 -6.63 8.79 -8.35
CA ALA A 93 -5.99 9.52 -7.25
C ALA A 93 -5.64 8.61 -6.06
N ALA A 94 -6.54 7.71 -5.68
CA ALA A 94 -6.28 6.68 -4.67
C ALA A 94 -5.18 5.72 -5.12
N HIS A 95 -5.22 5.27 -6.37
CA HIS A 95 -4.26 4.31 -6.92
C HIS A 95 -2.82 4.84 -6.90
N TYR A 96 -2.62 6.11 -7.27
CA TYR A 96 -1.30 6.74 -7.27
C TYR A 96 -0.89 7.33 -5.92
N GLY A 97 -1.84 7.60 -5.02
CA GLY A 97 -1.53 8.02 -3.65
C GLY A 97 -1.17 6.84 -2.73
N SER A 98 -1.75 5.68 -2.99
CA SER A 98 -1.46 4.45 -2.28
C SER A 98 -0.18 3.79 -2.81
N VAL A 99 0.16 2.63 -2.26
CA VAL A 99 1.38 1.87 -2.54
C VAL A 99 1.04 0.41 -2.83
N SER A 100 1.93 -0.28 -3.53
CA SER A 100 1.77 -1.70 -3.85
C SER A 100 2.68 -2.55 -2.97
N ALA A 101 2.08 -3.42 -2.15
CA ALA A 101 2.81 -4.40 -1.34
C ALA A 101 3.72 -5.31 -2.20
N GLY A 102 3.29 -5.65 -3.42
CA GLY A 102 4.10 -6.43 -4.36
C GLY A 102 5.33 -5.66 -4.84
N THR A 103 5.16 -4.42 -5.27
CA THR A 103 6.28 -3.57 -5.73
C THR A 103 7.24 -3.30 -4.59
N PHE A 104 6.73 -3.07 -3.38
CA PHE A 104 7.53 -2.92 -2.17
C PHE A 104 8.37 -4.16 -1.87
N ALA A 105 7.77 -5.36 -1.93
CA ALA A 105 8.49 -6.61 -1.70
C ALA A 105 9.65 -6.80 -2.69
N VAL A 106 9.44 -6.44 -3.96
CA VAL A 106 10.49 -6.46 -4.98
C VAL A 106 11.60 -5.45 -4.67
N ALA A 107 11.24 -4.21 -4.36
CA ALA A 107 12.21 -3.17 -4.03
C ALA A 107 13.02 -3.51 -2.77
N LEU A 108 12.36 -4.08 -1.77
CA LEU A 108 13.00 -4.56 -0.54
C LEU A 108 14.00 -5.68 -0.84
N ALA A 109 13.58 -6.72 -1.57
CA ALA A 109 14.45 -7.83 -1.96
C ALA A 109 15.65 -7.37 -2.81
N PHE A 110 15.44 -6.39 -3.69
CA PHE A 110 16.51 -5.77 -4.47
C PHE A 110 17.53 -5.05 -3.57
N ALA A 111 17.04 -4.22 -2.63
CA ALA A 111 17.91 -3.49 -1.71
C ALA A 111 18.67 -4.43 -0.76
N GLU A 112 18.02 -5.48 -0.25
CA GLU A 112 18.64 -6.54 0.56
C GLU A 112 19.72 -7.27 -0.24
N GLY A 113 19.43 -7.68 -1.48
CA GLY A 113 20.38 -8.35 -2.38
C GLY A 113 21.60 -7.50 -2.75
N ARG A 114 21.54 -6.18 -2.52
CA ARG A 114 22.65 -5.24 -2.70
C ARG A 114 23.31 -4.79 -1.40
N ASN A 115 22.92 -5.36 -0.26
CA ASN A 115 23.37 -4.96 1.07
C ASN A 115 23.20 -3.44 1.32
N MET A 116 22.15 -2.84 0.78
CA MET A 116 21.83 -1.44 1.06
C MET A 116 21.32 -1.32 2.50
N PRO A 117 21.67 -0.24 3.24
CA PRO A 117 21.12 -0.01 4.56
C PRO A 117 19.62 0.23 4.45
N ILE A 118 18.83 -0.62 5.10
CA ILE A 118 17.36 -0.52 5.15
C ILE A 118 16.97 -0.27 6.59
N GLY A 119 16.28 0.86 6.83
CA GLY A 119 15.68 1.16 8.13
C GLY A 119 14.59 0.16 8.45
N ALA A 120 14.47 -0.22 9.73
CA ALA A 120 13.47 -1.18 10.17
C ALA A 120 12.05 -0.64 9.93
N GLU A 121 11.90 0.68 10.02
CA GLU A 121 10.69 1.46 9.80
C GLU A 121 10.19 1.52 8.35
N VAL A 122 11.02 1.15 7.36
CA VAL A 122 10.66 1.25 5.93
C VAL A 122 9.39 0.44 5.60
N THR A 123 9.18 -0.66 6.32
CA THR A 123 7.98 -1.49 6.15
C THR A 123 6.72 -0.82 6.70
N LEU A 124 6.85 0.04 7.72
CA LEU A 124 5.74 0.82 8.25
C LEU A 124 5.33 1.94 7.32
N TYR A 125 6.28 2.50 6.56
CA TYR A 125 5.98 3.53 5.57
C TYR A 125 4.96 3.07 4.54
N LEU A 126 5.00 1.78 4.15
CA LEU A 126 3.98 1.18 3.28
C LEU A 126 2.57 1.35 3.88
N VAL A 127 2.40 0.92 5.13
CA VAL A 127 1.10 0.98 5.83
C VAL A 127 0.65 2.43 6.02
N MET A 128 1.59 3.32 6.36
CA MET A 128 1.31 4.74 6.57
C MET A 128 0.89 5.45 5.30
N MET A 129 1.33 5.02 4.11
CA MET A 129 0.89 5.63 2.84
C MET A 129 -0.45 5.11 2.35
N GLU A 130 -0.73 3.82 2.51
CA GLU A 130 -1.89 3.17 1.93
C GLU A 130 -3.22 3.70 2.50
N LEU A 131 -3.30 3.77 3.84
CA LEU A 131 -4.50 4.18 4.55
C LEU A 131 -4.93 5.64 4.23
N PRO A 132 -4.07 6.66 4.40
CA PRO A 132 -4.46 8.04 4.17
C PRO A 132 -4.82 8.32 2.71
N ALA A 133 -4.13 7.70 1.75
CA ALA A 133 -4.43 7.88 0.33
C ALA A 133 -5.85 7.43 -0.02
N ILE A 134 -6.23 6.22 0.43
CA ILE A 134 -7.57 5.67 0.20
C ILE A 134 -8.62 6.53 0.89
N MET A 135 -8.41 6.86 2.18
CA MET A 135 -9.36 7.66 2.97
C MET A 135 -9.62 9.02 2.33
N VAL A 136 -8.56 9.72 1.92
CA VAL A 136 -8.70 11.06 1.33
C VAL A 136 -9.35 11.00 -0.04
N ALA A 137 -9.00 10.03 -0.89
CA ALA A 137 -9.65 9.88 -2.19
C ALA A 137 -11.15 9.60 -2.06
N ILE A 138 -11.57 8.72 -1.14
CA ILE A 138 -13.00 8.45 -0.88
C ILE A 138 -13.68 9.70 -0.31
N ALA A 139 -13.04 10.42 0.62
CA ALA A 139 -13.58 11.66 1.16
C ALA A 139 -13.81 12.72 0.07
N LEU A 140 -12.83 12.91 -0.82
CA LEU A 140 -12.94 13.85 -1.94
C LEU A 140 -14.02 13.42 -2.93
N TYR A 141 -14.19 12.12 -3.19
CA TYR A 141 -15.28 11.59 -4.02
C TYR A 141 -16.65 11.88 -3.42
N ARG A 142 -16.86 11.54 -2.14
CA ARG A 142 -18.14 11.73 -1.44
C ARG A 142 -18.52 13.21 -1.33
N ARG A 143 -17.54 14.08 -1.05
CA ARG A 143 -17.73 15.54 -1.05
C ARG A 143 -18.24 16.06 -2.39
N HIS A 144 -17.75 15.51 -3.50
CA HIS A 144 -18.23 15.90 -4.83
C HIS A 144 -19.60 15.31 -5.18
N LYS A 145 -20.02 14.23 -4.53
CA LYS A 145 -21.36 13.65 -4.69
C LYS A 145 -22.43 14.38 -3.84
N GLY A 146 -22.03 15.34 -3.00
CA GLY A 146 -22.94 16.08 -2.13
C GLY A 146 -23.43 15.29 -0.91
N SER A 147 -22.70 14.26 -0.49
CA SER A 147 -23.05 13.44 0.68
C SER A 147 -22.78 14.20 1.98
N ASP A 148 -23.65 14.06 2.99
CA ASP A 148 -23.46 14.65 4.32
C ASP A 148 -22.14 14.21 4.96
N SER A 149 -21.39 15.18 5.50
CA SER A 149 -20.03 15.00 6.01
C SER A 149 -19.91 14.04 7.21
N GLY A 150 -21.00 13.84 7.97
CA GLY A 150 -21.04 12.95 9.13
C GLY A 150 -21.10 11.46 8.78
N GLU A 151 -22.04 11.06 7.91
CA GLU A 151 -22.12 9.69 7.38
C GLU A 151 -20.93 9.35 6.48
N ALA A 152 -20.37 10.37 5.80
CA ALA A 152 -19.18 10.23 4.98
C ALA A 152 -17.99 9.72 5.80
N LEU A 153 -17.72 10.29 6.97
CA LEU A 153 -16.59 9.88 7.80
C LEU A 153 -16.79 8.49 8.42
N GLN A 154 -17.98 8.18 8.95
CA GLN A 154 -18.26 6.88 9.55
C GLN A 154 -18.17 5.73 8.53
N GLY A 155 -18.69 5.94 7.32
CA GLY A 155 -18.59 4.97 6.24
C GLY A 155 -17.15 4.76 5.75
N ILE A 156 -16.35 5.82 5.68
CA ILE A 156 -14.93 5.74 5.28
C ILE A 156 -14.13 4.92 6.29
N TRP A 157 -14.31 5.15 7.59
CA TRP A 157 -13.63 4.37 8.62
C TRP A 157 -13.99 2.90 8.53
N HIS A 158 -15.28 2.58 8.33
CA HIS A 158 -15.69 1.18 8.22
C HIS A 158 -15.18 0.51 6.94
N GLU A 159 -15.28 1.16 5.77
CA GLU A 159 -14.80 0.63 4.49
C GLU A 159 -13.28 0.44 4.48
N THR A 160 -12.54 1.39 5.06
CA THR A 160 -11.08 1.34 5.04
C THR A 160 -10.55 0.31 6.04
N LEU A 161 -11.12 0.24 7.25
CA LEU A 161 -10.74 -0.75 8.27
C LEU A 161 -11.24 -2.16 7.95
N THR A 162 -12.21 -2.34 7.06
CA THR A 162 -12.65 -3.67 6.58
C THR A 162 -11.89 -4.16 5.35
N ASN A 163 -11.02 -3.33 4.78
CA ASN A 163 -10.18 -3.75 3.66
C ASN A 163 -9.22 -4.86 4.11
N ARG A 164 -9.26 -6.00 3.40
CA ARG A 164 -8.47 -7.19 3.72
C ARG A 164 -6.97 -6.90 3.80
N GLY A 165 -6.44 -6.07 2.89
CA GLY A 165 -5.03 -5.71 2.88
C GLY A 165 -4.65 -4.85 4.08
N VAL A 166 -5.46 -3.84 4.36
CA VAL A 166 -5.30 -2.97 5.54
C VAL A 166 -5.35 -3.77 6.84
N ILE A 167 -6.33 -4.66 7.01
CA ILE A 167 -6.47 -5.48 8.21
C ILE A 167 -5.22 -6.34 8.41
N LEU A 168 -4.74 -7.00 7.35
CA LEU A 168 -3.59 -7.89 7.47
C LEU A 168 -2.27 -7.14 7.67
N LEU A 169 -2.10 -5.98 7.03
CA LEU A 169 -0.94 -5.12 7.21
C LEU A 169 -0.91 -4.52 8.62
N ALA A 170 -1.99 -3.86 9.04
CA ALA A 170 -2.07 -3.21 10.35
C ALA A 170 -2.11 -4.25 11.49
N GLY A 171 -2.91 -5.31 11.33
CA GLY A 171 -2.97 -6.41 12.28
C GLY A 171 -1.63 -7.13 12.41
N GLY A 172 -0.97 -7.43 11.29
CA GLY A 172 0.39 -7.96 11.29
C GLY A 172 1.37 -7.04 12.01
N ALA A 173 1.33 -5.73 11.76
CA ALA A 173 2.20 -4.77 12.42
C ALA A 173 1.97 -4.71 13.94
N VAL A 174 0.71 -4.72 14.39
CA VAL A 174 0.39 -4.77 15.83
C VAL A 174 0.89 -6.07 16.45
N ILE A 175 0.61 -7.22 15.81
CA ILE A 175 1.07 -8.53 16.29
C ILE A 175 2.60 -8.53 16.39
N GLY A 176 3.31 -8.17 15.32
CA GLY A 176 4.77 -8.15 15.29
C GLY A 176 5.37 -7.23 16.36
N ALA A 177 4.75 -6.07 16.62
CA ALA A 177 5.20 -5.14 17.65
C ALA A 177 4.95 -5.67 19.08
N CYS A 178 3.90 -6.45 19.31
CA CYS A 178 3.58 -7.00 20.63
C CYS A 178 4.27 -8.33 20.93
N THR A 179 4.53 -9.16 19.91
CA THR A 179 4.99 -10.55 20.07
C THR A 179 6.47 -10.77 19.78
N ALA A 180 7.22 -9.75 19.37
CA ALA A 180 8.65 -9.89 19.18
C ALA A 180 9.29 -10.19 20.56
N PRO A 181 9.70 -11.44 20.80
CA PRO A 181 11.10 -11.81 20.66
C PRO A 181 11.25 -13.20 20.01
N TRP A 182 11.61 -13.22 18.72
CA TRP A 182 12.20 -14.35 17.97
C TRP A 182 13.21 -13.79 16.98
#